data_AF-A0A972CGF8-F1
#
_entry.id   AF-A0A972CGF8-F1
#
_cell.length_a   1.000
_cell.length_b   1.000
_cell.length_c   1.000
_cell.angle_alpha   90.00
_cell.angle_beta   90.00
_cell.angle_gamma   90.00
#
_symmetry.space_group_name_H-M   'P 1'
#
loop_
_entity.id
_entity.type
_entity.pdbx_description
1 polymer ?
#
loop_
_entity_poly.entity_id
_entity_poly.type
_entity_poly.pdbx_seq_one_letter_code
_entity_poly.pdbx_strand_id
1 'polypeptide(L)'
;VRYFGKRINSLHKGRIEPILEEIAQRDMGLEINTSSISRGLTEFHPSREIIKLAVQAGVKIFTVGSDAHDLSTLGDYIDEALDILDEFELHNYIYEKRKAYPLT
;
A
#
# COMPACT_ATOMS: atom_id res chain seq x y z
N VAL A 1 18.77 2.49 -8.89
CA VAL A 1 19.90 1.78 -9.55
C VAL A 1 21.15 2.64 -9.73
N ARG A 2 21.04 3.90 -10.18
CA ARG A 2 22.19 4.80 -10.46
C ARG A 2 23.22 4.91 -9.32
N TYR A 3 22.78 4.98 -8.06
CA TYR A 3 23.66 5.17 -6.90
C TYR A 3 23.84 3.89 -6.05
N PHE A 4 22.77 3.12 -5.83
CA PHE A 4 22.78 1.92 -4.97
C PHE A 4 22.90 0.58 -5.73
N GLY A 5 23.07 0.63 -7.06
CA GLY A 5 23.09 -0.55 -7.92
C GLY A 5 21.74 -1.27 -8.02
N LYS A 6 21.73 -2.45 -8.64
CA LYS A 6 20.52 -3.29 -8.81
C LYS A 6 20.01 -3.88 -7.49
N ARG A 7 20.89 -4.00 -6.47
CA ARG A 7 20.55 -4.58 -5.16
C ARG A 7 19.43 -3.82 -4.44
N ILE A 8 19.24 -2.53 -4.74
CA ILE A 8 18.16 -1.74 -4.13
C ILE A 8 16.77 -2.34 -4.42
N ASN A 9 16.62 -3.01 -5.57
CA ASN A 9 15.35 -3.61 -5.98
C ASN A 9 14.98 -4.85 -5.15
N SER A 10 15.91 -5.40 -4.37
CA SER A 10 15.68 -6.61 -3.57
C SER A 10 16.08 -6.44 -2.10
N LEU A 11 16.44 -5.22 -1.66
CA LEU A 11 16.97 -4.97 -0.32
C LEU A 11 15.92 -5.25 0.79
N HIS A 12 14.64 -5.10 0.44
CA HIS A 12 13.50 -5.33 1.32
C HIS A 12 13.28 -6.81 1.65
N LYS A 13 13.76 -7.74 0.81
CA LYS A 13 13.55 -9.19 1.00
C LYS A 13 14.24 -9.67 2.27
N GLY A 14 13.52 -10.44 3.10
CA GLY A 14 13.95 -10.89 4.42
C GLY A 14 13.92 -9.81 5.51
N ARG A 15 13.52 -8.56 5.19
CA ARG A 15 13.39 -7.46 6.15
C ARG A 15 11.96 -6.96 6.29
N ILE A 16 11.16 -7.12 5.23
CA ILE A 16 9.80 -6.60 5.20
C ILE A 16 8.81 -7.58 5.85
N GLU A 17 9.08 -8.87 5.76
CA GLU A 17 8.22 -9.94 6.25
C GLU A 17 7.96 -9.80 7.76
N PRO A 18 8.97 -9.59 8.64
CA PRO A 18 8.73 -9.35 10.07
C PRO A 18 7.95 -8.06 10.35
N ILE A 19 8.07 -7.04 9.49
CA ILE A 19 7.33 -5.77 9.63
C ILE A 19 5.85 -6.01 9.31
N LEU A 20 5.56 -6.77 8.25
CA LEU A 20 4.19 -7.11 7.85
C LEU A 20 3.51 -8.01 8.89
N GLU A 21 4.25 -8.96 9.47
CA GLU A 21 3.77 -9.78 10.59
C GLU A 21 3.40 -8.93 11.80
N GLU A 22 4.23 -7.93 12.16
CA GLU A 22 3.91 -6.99 13.25
C GLU A 22 2.69 -6.12 12.93
N ILE A 23 2.54 -5.66 11.68
CA ILE A 23 1.35 -4.92 11.24
C ILE A 23 0.10 -5.77 11.43
N ALA A 24 0.15 -7.04 11.00
CA ALA A 24 -0.96 -7.98 11.15
C ALA A 24 -1.29 -8.26 12.63
N GLN A 25 -0.28 -8.53 13.47
CA GLN A 25 -0.47 -8.84 14.89
C GLN A 25 -1.08 -7.68 15.69
N ARG A 26 -0.84 -6.44 15.24
CA ARG A 26 -1.31 -5.22 15.93
C ARG A 26 -2.58 -4.64 15.33
N ASP A 27 -3.19 -5.31 14.35
CA ASP A 27 -4.31 -4.79 13.55
C ASP A 27 -4.04 -3.36 13.04
N MET A 28 -2.83 -3.15 12.50
CA MET A 28 -2.44 -1.87 11.91
C MET A 28 -2.88 -1.79 10.45
N GLY A 29 -3.20 -0.57 10.00
CA GLY A 29 -3.49 -0.28 8.60
C GLY A 29 -2.24 -0.21 7.73
N LEU A 30 -2.33 -0.72 6.51
CA LEU A 30 -1.33 -0.55 5.45
C LEU A 30 -1.92 0.28 4.31
N GLU A 31 -1.33 1.44 4.03
CA GLU A 31 -1.76 2.30 2.94
C GLU A 31 -1.18 1.83 1.59
N ILE A 32 -2.03 1.74 0.58
CA ILE A 32 -1.66 1.76 -0.83
C ILE A 32 -1.72 3.22 -1.30
N ASN A 33 -0.54 3.77 -1.52
CA ASN A 33 -0.32 5.17 -1.87
C ASN A 33 -0.02 5.32 -3.36
N THR A 34 -0.82 6.14 -4.04
CA THR A 34 -0.80 6.26 -5.51
C THR A 34 0.12 7.36 -6.03
N SER A 35 0.69 8.19 -5.16
CA SER A 35 1.55 9.33 -5.53
C SER A 35 2.84 8.95 -6.26
N SER A 36 3.22 7.67 -6.26
CA SER A 36 4.36 7.18 -7.03
C SER A 36 4.19 7.39 -8.54
N ILE A 37 2.96 7.30 -9.05
CA ILE A 37 2.68 7.42 -10.48
C ILE A 37 2.90 8.85 -10.97
N SER A 38 2.46 9.86 -10.22
CA SER A 38 2.72 11.26 -10.53
C SER A 38 4.22 11.61 -10.51
N ARG A 39 5.03 10.78 -9.85
CA ARG A 39 6.50 10.87 -9.82
C ARG A 39 7.19 10.05 -10.92
N GLY A 40 6.43 9.47 -11.85
CA GLY A 40 6.92 8.72 -13.01
C GLY A 40 7.31 7.27 -12.70
N LEU A 41 6.85 6.71 -11.58
CA LEU A 41 6.97 5.28 -11.30
C LEU A 41 5.79 4.53 -11.93
N THR A 42 5.95 3.22 -12.13
CA THR A 42 4.95 2.36 -12.76
C THR A 42 4.11 1.54 -11.78
N GLU A 43 4.43 1.61 -10.49
CA GLU A 43 3.76 0.89 -9.42
C GLU A 43 3.45 1.84 -8.26
N PHE A 44 2.43 1.51 -7.48
CA PHE A 44 2.10 2.18 -6.22
C PHE A 44 3.14 1.90 -5.12
N HIS A 45 3.01 2.63 -4.01
CA HIS A 45 3.73 2.33 -2.79
C HIS A 45 2.77 1.75 -1.74
N PRO A 46 3.00 0.55 -1.20
CA PRO A 46 4.06 -0.39 -1.60
C PRO A 46 3.75 -1.06 -2.96
N SER A 47 4.75 -1.75 -3.52
CA SER A 47 4.57 -2.48 -4.78
C SER A 47 3.59 -3.64 -4.62
N ARG A 48 3.08 -4.15 -5.75
CA ARG A 48 2.13 -5.27 -5.76
C ARG A 48 2.69 -6.55 -5.15
N GLU A 49 4.01 -6.78 -5.28
CA GLU A 49 4.72 -7.88 -4.59
C GLU A 49 4.58 -7.76 -3.07
N ILE A 50 4.73 -6.55 -2.52
CA ILE A 50 4.66 -6.31 -1.07
C ILE A 50 3.22 -6.37 -0.58
N ILE A 51 2.24 -5.89 -1.35
CA ILE A 51 0.81 -6.03 -1.01
C ILE A 51 0.47 -7.52 -0.88
N LYS A 52 0.90 -8.35 -1.84
CA LYS A 52 0.73 -9.80 -1.78
C LYS A 52 1.37 -10.41 -0.52
N LEU A 53 2.59 -10.00 -0.17
CA LEU A 53 3.25 -10.46 1.06
C LEU A 53 2.48 -10.03 2.31
N ALA A 54 1.89 -8.83 2.33
CA ALA A 54 1.11 -8.32 3.45
C ALA A 54 -0.15 -9.17 3.66
N VAL A 55 -0.85 -9.51 2.59
CA VAL A 55 -2.00 -10.43 2.62
C VAL A 55 -1.59 -11.80 3.16
N GLN A 56 -0.48 -12.34 2.67
CA GLN A 56 0.05 -13.63 3.16
C GLN A 56 0.45 -13.60 4.63
N ALA A 57 0.95 -12.47 5.13
CA ALA A 57 1.28 -12.26 6.54
C ALA A 57 0.04 -12.04 7.43
N GLY A 58 -1.15 -11.89 6.84
CA GLY A 58 -2.42 -11.73 7.56
C GLY A 58 -2.81 -10.29 7.87
N VAL A 59 -2.24 -9.30 7.18
CA VAL A 59 -2.71 -7.90 7.25
C VAL A 59 -4.14 -7.84 6.73
N LYS A 60 -5.03 -7.17 7.48
CA LYS A 60 -6.48 -7.11 7.17
C LYS A 60 -6.98 -5.73 6.80
N ILE A 61 -6.28 -4.70 7.25
CA ILE A 61 -6.73 -3.31 7.12
C ILE A 61 -5.86 -2.66 6.06
N PHE A 62 -6.46 -2.40 4.91
CA PHE A 62 -5.84 -1.66 3.82
C PHE A 62 -6.56 -0.34 3.62
N THR A 63 -5.81 0.72 3.35
CA THR A 63 -6.37 2.03 3.00
C THR A 63 -5.78 2.47 1.67
N VAL A 64 -6.50 3.31 0.92
CA VAL A 64 -5.98 3.92 -0.31
C VAL A 64 -5.86 5.43 -0.12
N GLY A 65 -4.75 6.01 -0.57
CA GLY A 65 -4.49 7.46 -0.48
C GLY A 65 -3.71 8.00 -1.66
N SER A 66 -4.10 9.16 -2.19
CA SER A 66 -3.40 9.80 -3.30
C SER A 66 -2.20 10.65 -2.89
N ASP A 67 -2.09 10.98 -1.58
CA ASP A 67 -1.07 11.89 -1.03
C ASP A 67 -0.97 13.19 -1.84
N ALA A 68 -2.14 13.71 -2.22
CA ALA A 68 -2.27 14.92 -3.01
C ALA A 68 -1.83 16.14 -2.21
N HIS A 69 -0.95 16.95 -2.80
CA HIS A 69 -0.49 18.21 -2.24
C HIS A 69 -1.17 19.43 -2.89
N ASP A 70 -2.01 19.19 -3.90
CA ASP A 70 -2.82 20.19 -4.59
C ASP A 70 -4.12 19.56 -5.14
N LEU A 71 -5.09 20.40 -5.51
CA LEU A 71 -6.41 19.94 -5.94
C LEU A 71 -6.40 19.20 -7.29
N SER A 72 -5.39 19.43 -8.14
CA SER A 72 -5.34 18.81 -9.46
C SER A 72 -4.93 17.34 -9.42
N THR A 73 -4.34 16.90 -8.31
CA THR A 73 -3.91 15.51 -8.08
C THR A 73 -4.74 14.79 -7.01
N LEU A 74 -5.81 15.44 -6.53
CA LEU A 74 -6.69 14.88 -5.52
C LEU A 74 -7.45 13.68 -6.09
N GLY A 75 -7.23 12.50 -5.50
CA GLY A 75 -7.88 11.27 -5.93
C GLY A 75 -7.24 10.60 -7.16
N ASP A 76 -6.08 11.08 -7.61
CA ASP A 76 -5.37 10.48 -8.72
C ASP A 76 -5.09 8.99 -8.46
N TYR A 77 -5.46 8.17 -9.44
CA TYR A 77 -5.24 6.72 -9.48
C TYR A 77 -5.88 5.91 -8.34
N ILE A 78 -6.87 6.47 -7.62
CA ILE A 78 -7.57 5.76 -6.54
C ILE A 78 -8.32 4.54 -7.08
N ASP A 79 -9.00 4.66 -8.23
CA ASP A 79 -9.77 3.56 -8.81
C ASP A 79 -8.87 2.35 -9.14
N GLU A 80 -7.70 2.60 -9.72
CA GLU A 80 -6.72 1.55 -10.03
C GLU A 80 -6.11 0.92 -8.76
N ALA A 81 -6.03 1.67 -7.66
CA ALA A 81 -5.60 1.11 -6.37
C ALA A 81 -6.71 0.29 -5.71
N LEU A 82 -7.98 0.65 -5.91
CA LEU A 82 -9.13 -0.15 -5.49
C LEU A 82 -9.21 -1.46 -6.29
N ASP A 83 -8.95 -1.44 -7.60
CA ASP A 83 -8.85 -2.65 -8.42
C ASP A 83 -7.82 -3.64 -7.86
N ILE A 84 -6.69 -3.15 -7.34
CA ILE A 84 -5.69 -4.01 -6.69
C ILE A 84 -6.22 -4.64 -5.41
N LEU A 85 -7.02 -3.92 -4.62
CA LEU A 85 -7.65 -4.52 -3.43
C LEU A 85 -8.64 -5.62 -3.83
N ASP A 86 -9.45 -5.38 -4.84
CA ASP A 86 -10.44 -6.34 -5.36
C ASP A 86 -9.78 -7.62 -5.86
N GLU A 87 -8.64 -7.53 -6.56
CA GLU A 87 -7.86 -8.69 -7.01
C GLU A 87 -7.37 -9.60 -5.87
N PHE A 88 -7.22 -9.06 -4.66
CA PHE A 88 -6.84 -9.80 -3.45
C PHE A 88 -8.03 -10.09 -2.52
N GLU A 89 -9.27 -9.84 -2.97
CA GLU A 89 -10.49 -9.99 -2.19
C GLU A 89 -10.48 -9.16 -0.89
N LEU A 90 -9.91 -7.95 -0.95
CA LEU A 90 -9.79 -7.01 0.16
C LEU A 90 -10.80 -5.88 0.04
N HIS A 91 -11.03 -5.18 1.15
CA HIS A 91 -11.83 -3.96 1.18
C HIS A 91 -10.96 -2.76 1.57
N ASN A 92 -11.27 -1.59 1.00
CA ASN A 92 -10.71 -0.34 1.48
C ASN A 92 -11.30 0.01 2.85
N TYR A 93 -10.46 0.46 3.79
CA TYR A 93 -10.89 0.92 5.10
C TYR A 93 -10.79 2.44 5.22
N ILE A 94 -11.69 3.01 6.01
CA ILE A 94 -11.60 4.39 6.51
C ILE A 94 -11.40 4.38 8.01
N TYR A 95 -10.85 5.47 8.55
CA TYR A 95 -10.69 5.64 9.99
C TYR A 95 -11.57 6.77 10.50
N GLU A 96 -12.42 6.48 11.48
CA GLU A 96 -13.13 7.48 12.26
C GLU A 96 -12.71 7.37 13.71
N LYS A 97 -12.25 8.49 14.31
CA LYS A 97 -11.79 8.53 15.72
C LYS A 97 -10.82 7.38 16.06
N ARG A 98 -9.88 7.10 15.15
CA ARG A 98 -8.85 6.05 15.26
C ARG A 98 -9.39 4.61 15.25
N LYS A 99 -10.63 4.41 14.79
CA LYS A 99 -11.21 3.08 14.58
C LYS A 99 -11.40 2.84 13.08
N ALA A 100 -10.96 1.69 12.61
CA ALA A 100 -11.06 1.28 11.22
C ALA A 100 -12.46 0.75 10.90
N TYR A 101 -12.99 1.11 9.74
CA TYR A 101 -14.26 0.62 9.20
C TYR A 101 -14.08 0.26 7.72
N PRO A 102 -14.50 -0.94 7.30
CA PRO A 102 -14.47 -1.28 5.88
C PRO A 102 -15.49 -0.43 5.13
N LEU A 103 -15.09 0.08 3.97
CA LEU A 103 -15.96 0.70 2.99
C LEU A 103 -16.54 -0.44 2.14
N THR A 104 -17.80 -0.77 2.38
CA THR A 104 -18.60 -1.75 1.62
C THR A 104 -19.50 -1.08 0.62
#